data_AF-A0AAW8QNE6-F1
#
_entry.id   AF-A0AAW8QNE6-F1
#
_cell.length_a   1.000
_cell.length_b   1.000
_cell.length_c   1.000
_cell.angle_alpha   90.00
_cell.angle_beta   90.00
_cell.angle_gamma   90.00
#
_symmetry.space_group_name_H-M   'P 1'
#
loop_
_entity.id
_entity.type
_entity.pdbx_description
1 polymer ?
#
loop_
_entity_poly.entity_id
_entity_poly.type
_entity_poly.pdbx_seq_one_letter_code
_entity_poly.pdbx_strand_id
1 'polypeptide(L)'
;MQREHALYRRQQYQLPGQVARLTGVPVAHAAHVGKIRCNIPIAPGIVWETEMIGESLICDYEGPILARLSLEDGEGHVAADVKLDTPKPIDPISDQYWIFNVTSMTYLGWHAANLHGSLSYQLRHRLGRFPWQSLASHDLPNIVKPDL
;
A
#
# COMPACT_ATOMS: atom_id res chain seq x y z
N MET A 1 10.50 -15.29 -6.58
CA MET A 1 10.05 -13.91 -6.86
C MET A 1 8.96 -13.82 -7.93
N GLN A 2 9.08 -14.47 -9.10
CA GLN A 2 8.06 -14.39 -10.17
C GLN A 2 6.64 -14.74 -9.72
N ARG A 3 6.49 -15.79 -8.88
CA ARG A 3 5.18 -16.16 -8.30
C ARG A 3 4.56 -15.07 -7.45
N GLU A 4 5.35 -14.43 -6.56
CA GLU A 4 4.85 -13.32 -5.75
C GLU A 4 4.41 -12.18 -6.66
N HIS A 5 5.29 -11.80 -7.58
CA HIS A 5 5.04 -10.68 -8.48
C HIS A 5 3.72 -10.86 -9.26
N ALA A 6 3.46 -12.06 -9.79
CA ALA A 6 2.20 -12.37 -10.46
C ALA A 6 0.98 -12.27 -9.53
N LEU A 7 1.13 -12.68 -8.27
CA LEU A 7 0.06 -12.61 -7.27
C LEU A 7 -0.26 -11.15 -6.90
N TYR A 8 0.76 -10.33 -6.64
CA TYR A 8 0.58 -8.90 -6.37
C TYR A 8 -0.04 -8.16 -7.55
N ARG A 9 0.38 -8.49 -8.78
CA ARG A 9 -0.18 -7.90 -10.01
C ARG A 9 -1.65 -8.25 -10.18
N ARG A 10 -2.02 -9.51 -9.96
CA ARG A 10 -3.42 -9.93 -9.95
C ARG A 10 -4.20 -9.19 -8.87
N GLN A 11 -3.65 -9.06 -7.66
CA GLN A 11 -4.35 -8.38 -6.58
C GLN A 11 -4.59 -6.91 -6.90
N GLN A 12 -3.60 -6.16 -7.40
CA GLN A 12 -3.78 -4.75 -7.73
C GLN A 12 -4.85 -4.54 -8.80
N TYR A 13 -4.95 -5.43 -9.78
CA TYR A 13 -6.03 -5.41 -10.77
C TYR A 13 -7.41 -5.64 -10.13
N GLN A 14 -7.52 -6.57 -9.18
CA GLN A 14 -8.81 -6.97 -8.60
C GLN A 14 -9.28 -6.05 -7.47
N LEU A 15 -8.36 -5.47 -6.70
CA LEU A 15 -8.64 -4.80 -5.43
C LEU A 15 -9.68 -3.67 -5.57
N PRO A 16 -9.60 -2.74 -6.53
CA PRO A 16 -10.52 -1.62 -6.51
C PRO A 16 -11.97 -2.04 -6.83
N GLY A 17 -12.16 -3.04 -7.69
CA GLY A 17 -13.47 -3.62 -7.95
C GLY A 17 -14.03 -4.36 -6.73
N GLN A 18 -13.17 -5.04 -5.96
CA GLN A 18 -13.56 -5.64 -4.67
C GLN A 18 -13.99 -4.58 -3.66
N VAL A 19 -13.21 -3.50 -3.52
CA VAL A 19 -13.55 -2.36 -2.64
C VAL A 19 -14.86 -1.70 -3.08
N ALA A 20 -15.07 -1.54 -4.38
CA ALA A 20 -16.31 -0.99 -4.92
C ALA A 20 -17.53 -1.82 -4.49
N ARG A 21 -17.44 -3.15 -4.61
CA ARG A 21 -18.51 -4.07 -4.19
C ARG A 21 -18.72 -4.13 -2.68
N LEU A 22 -17.65 -4.03 -1.88
CA LEU A 22 -17.72 -4.00 -0.42
C LEU A 22 -18.36 -2.72 0.11
N THR A 23 -18.12 -1.59 -0.56
CA THR A 23 -18.61 -0.27 -0.13
C THR A 23 -19.88 0.16 -0.84
N GLY A 24 -20.19 -0.45 -1.98
CA GLY A 24 -21.35 -0.12 -2.80
C GLY A 24 -21.23 1.22 -3.51
N VAL A 25 -20.00 1.71 -3.75
CA VAL A 25 -19.74 2.99 -4.43
C VAL A 25 -18.70 2.81 -5.54
N PRO A 26 -18.70 3.69 -6.56
CA PRO A 26 -17.60 3.74 -7.53
C PRO A 26 -16.26 4.03 -6.84
N VAL A 27 -15.19 3.43 -7.34
CA VAL A 27 -13.83 3.54 -6.77
C VAL A 27 -12.86 4.04 -7.83
N ALA A 28 -12.11 5.08 -7.49
CA ALA A 28 -10.93 5.51 -8.24
C ALA A 28 -9.67 5.13 -7.45
N HIS A 29 -8.78 4.35 -8.06
CA HIS A 29 -7.52 3.93 -7.49
C HIS A 29 -6.38 4.50 -8.35
N ALA A 30 -5.54 5.33 -7.74
CA ALA A 30 -4.33 5.85 -8.35
C ALA A 30 -3.13 5.04 -7.86
N ALA A 31 -2.24 4.67 -8.78
CA ALA A 31 -1.08 3.85 -8.50
C ALA A 31 0.15 4.31 -9.28
N HIS A 32 1.31 4.14 -8.66
CA HIS A 32 2.58 4.40 -9.31
C HIS A 32 2.92 3.33 -10.36
N VAL A 33 3.68 3.73 -11.37
CA VAL A 33 4.14 2.85 -12.45
C VAL A 33 5.62 3.08 -12.71
N GLY A 34 6.34 2.03 -13.13
CA GLY A 34 7.73 2.12 -13.58
C GLY A 34 8.75 1.55 -12.60
N LYS A 35 10.00 1.48 -13.06
CA LYS A 35 11.10 0.85 -12.32
C LYS A 35 11.62 1.77 -11.23
N ILE A 36 11.89 1.20 -10.06
CA ILE A 36 12.51 1.89 -8.95
C ILE A 36 13.76 1.13 -8.51
N ARG A 37 14.74 1.90 -8.06
CA ARG A 37 15.97 1.39 -7.47
C ARG A 37 16.09 1.95 -6.07
N CYS A 38 16.10 1.09 -5.07
CA CYS A 38 16.18 1.50 -3.67
C CYS A 38 17.21 0.68 -2.91
N ASN A 39 17.65 1.19 -1.76
CA ASN A 39 18.46 0.42 -0.82
C ASN A 39 17.53 -0.39 0.08
N ILE A 40 17.93 -1.62 0.41
CA ILE A 40 17.17 -2.43 1.37
C ILE A 40 17.61 -2.03 2.79
N PRO A 41 16.69 -1.58 3.66
CA PRO A 41 17.06 -1.13 5.00
C PRO A 41 17.81 -2.17 5.83
N ILE A 42 17.43 -3.45 5.72
CA ILE A 42 18.05 -4.56 6.46
C ILE A 42 19.42 -4.99 5.89
N ALA A 43 19.75 -4.59 4.66
CA ALA A 43 21.00 -4.94 4.00
C ALA A 43 21.63 -3.70 3.32
N PRO A 44 22.27 -2.81 4.11
CA PRO A 44 22.87 -1.59 3.59
C PRO A 44 23.92 -1.91 2.52
N GLY A 45 23.89 -1.17 1.40
CA GLY A 45 24.78 -1.40 0.26
C GLY A 45 24.25 -2.40 -0.77
N ILE A 46 23.18 -3.15 -0.45
CA ILE A 46 22.46 -3.94 -1.44
C ILE A 46 21.42 -3.05 -2.12
N VAL A 47 21.61 -2.91 -3.42
CA VAL A 47 20.65 -2.26 -4.31
C VAL A 47 19.55 -3.26 -4.64
N TRP A 48 18.31 -2.86 -4.42
CA TRP A 48 17.12 -3.56 -4.83
C TRP A 48 16.46 -2.85 -6.01
N GLU A 49 16.31 -3.57 -7.11
CA GLU A 49 15.56 -3.12 -8.27
C GLU A 49 14.20 -3.79 -8.27
N THR A 50 13.15 -2.98 -8.37
CA THR A 50 11.77 -3.45 -8.45
C THR A 50 10.96 -2.51 -9.34
N GLU A 51 9.69 -2.78 -9.51
CA GLU A 51 8.80 -1.97 -10.34
C GLU A 51 7.49 -1.73 -9.63
N MET A 52 7.00 -0.50 -9.76
CA MET A 52 5.62 -0.16 -9.46
C MET A 52 4.79 -0.62 -10.65
N ILE A 53 3.80 -1.48 -10.41
CA ILE A 53 3.12 -2.25 -11.46
C ILE A 53 1.91 -1.51 -12.09
N GLY A 54 1.68 -0.25 -11.74
CA GLY A 54 0.56 0.53 -12.27
C GLY A 54 -0.77 0.07 -11.71
N GLU A 55 -1.74 -0.24 -12.58
CA GLU A 55 -3.13 -0.56 -12.23
C GLU A 55 -3.87 0.65 -11.61
N SER A 56 -3.61 1.84 -12.17
CA SER A 56 -4.47 3.00 -11.92
C SER A 56 -5.79 2.77 -12.64
N LEU A 57 -6.92 2.73 -11.92
CA LEU A 57 -8.19 2.33 -12.51
C LEU A 57 -9.39 2.95 -11.81
N ILE A 58 -10.49 3.05 -12.56
CA ILE A 58 -11.80 3.51 -12.10
C ILE A 58 -12.78 2.37 -12.28
N CYS A 59 -13.50 2.01 -11.21
CA CYS A 59 -14.52 0.98 -11.20
C CYS A 59 -15.90 1.58 -10.87
N ASP A 60 -16.95 1.00 -11.45
CA ASP A 60 -18.32 1.23 -11.00
C ASP A 60 -18.61 0.49 -9.68
N TYR A 61 -19.71 0.82 -9.01
CA TYR A 61 -20.09 0.26 -7.71
C TYR A 61 -20.25 -1.28 -7.72
N GLU A 62 -20.58 -1.87 -8.88
CA GLU A 62 -20.69 -3.33 -9.03
C GLU A 62 -19.33 -4.05 -9.21
N GLY A 63 -18.25 -3.27 -9.37
CA GLY A 63 -16.90 -3.77 -9.64
C GLY A 63 -16.39 -3.80 -11.09
N PRO A 64 -17.20 -3.60 -12.16
CA PRO A 64 -16.66 -3.44 -13.52
C PRO A 64 -15.67 -2.27 -13.63
N ILE A 65 -14.59 -2.48 -14.39
CA ILE A 65 -13.60 -1.44 -14.70
C ILE A 65 -14.15 -0.55 -15.81
N LEU A 66 -14.18 0.75 -15.57
CA LEU A 66 -14.60 1.78 -16.52
C LEU A 66 -13.42 2.39 -17.28
N ALA A 67 -12.28 2.57 -16.61
CA ALA A 67 -11.03 3.03 -17.22
C ALA A 67 -9.82 2.49 -16.45
N ARG A 68 -8.69 2.30 -17.13
CA ARG A 68 -7.49 1.67 -16.56
C ARG A 68 -6.20 2.06 -17.28
N LEU A 69 -5.11 2.17 -16.52
CA LEU A 69 -3.72 2.15 -16.98
C LEU A 69 -3.01 0.96 -16.36
N SER A 70 -2.49 0.09 -17.22
CA SER A 70 -1.62 -1.03 -16.87
C SER A 70 -0.15 -0.59 -16.78
N LEU A 71 0.71 -1.52 -16.36
CA LEU A 71 2.16 -1.32 -16.41
C LEU A 71 2.65 -0.99 -17.83
N GLU A 72 2.07 -1.64 -18.85
CA GLU A 72 2.47 -1.48 -20.24
C GLU A 72 2.07 -0.12 -20.83
N ASP A 73 1.03 0.51 -20.28
CA ASP A 73 0.59 1.85 -20.69
C ASP A 73 1.53 2.95 -20.16
N GLY A 74 2.30 2.65 -19.09
CA GLY A 74 3.23 3.58 -18.50
C GLY A 74 2.54 4.74 -17.76
N GLU A 75 3.24 5.87 -17.67
CA GLU A 75 2.77 7.07 -16.97
C GLU A 75 1.62 7.73 -17.74
N GLY A 76 0.54 8.09 -17.03
CA GLY A 76 -0.60 8.72 -17.66
C GLY A 76 -1.73 9.08 -16.70
N HIS A 77 -2.85 9.48 -17.29
CA HIS A 77 -4.12 9.71 -16.58
C HIS A 77 -5.25 8.99 -17.32
N VAL A 78 -6.25 8.56 -16.56
CA VAL A 78 -7.50 7.99 -17.08
C VAL A 78 -8.69 8.68 -16.42
N ALA A 79 -9.78 8.75 -17.17
CA ALA A 79 -11.04 9.31 -16.72
C ALA A 79 -12.19 8.42 -17.18
N ALA A 80 -13.27 8.44 -16.41
CA ALA A 80 -14.52 7.76 -16.73
C ALA A 80 -15.69 8.54 -16.13
N ASP A 81 -16.84 8.48 -16.80
CA ASP A 81 -18.09 8.94 -16.22
C ASP A 81 -18.58 7.93 -15.18
N VAL A 82 -18.92 8.40 -13.99
CA VAL A 82 -19.43 7.57 -12.90
C VAL A 82 -20.79 8.07 -12.44
N LYS A 83 -21.68 7.13 -12.10
CA LYS A 83 -22.96 7.47 -11.50
C LYS A 83 -22.81 7.51 -9.98
N LEU A 84 -23.14 8.64 -9.38
CA LEU A 84 -23.24 8.75 -7.93
C LEU A 84 -24.68 8.45 -7.51
N ASP A 85 -24.83 7.54 -6.56
CA ASP A 85 -26.11 7.13 -5.99
C ASP A 85 -25.88 6.76 -4.51
N THR A 86 -26.95 6.41 -3.81
CA THR A 86 -26.89 5.87 -2.45
C THR A 86 -26.04 4.60 -2.46
N PRO A 87 -25.06 4.46 -1.54
CA PRO A 87 -24.22 3.27 -1.46
C PRO A 87 -25.03 1.98 -1.35
N LYS A 88 -24.71 0.99 -2.19
CA LYS A 88 -25.36 -0.34 -2.22
C LYS A 88 -24.32 -1.45 -2.08
N PRO A 89 -23.80 -1.73 -0.87
CA PRO A 89 -22.85 -2.82 -0.66
C PRO A 89 -23.40 -4.15 -1.17
N ILE A 90 -22.61 -4.86 -1.97
CA ILE A 90 -22.99 -6.13 -2.61
C ILE A 90 -22.37 -7.30 -1.86
N ASP A 91 -21.09 -7.18 -1.53
CA ASP A 91 -20.35 -8.23 -0.86
C ASP A 91 -20.34 -8.00 0.67
N PRO A 92 -20.48 -9.06 1.48
CA PRO A 92 -20.34 -8.94 2.92
C PRO A 92 -18.89 -8.59 3.30
N ILE A 93 -18.72 -7.79 4.35
CA ILE A 93 -17.40 -7.49 4.91
C ILE A 93 -16.90 -8.73 5.65
N SER A 94 -15.84 -9.36 5.13
CA SER A 94 -15.14 -10.45 5.80
C SER A 94 -14.14 -9.91 6.83
N ASP A 95 -13.68 -10.73 7.77
CA ASP A 95 -12.66 -10.34 8.75
C ASP A 95 -11.32 -9.91 8.11
N GLN A 96 -11.06 -10.33 6.87
CA GLN A 96 -9.83 -10.07 6.12
C GLN A 96 -10.13 -9.37 4.77
N TYR A 97 -11.06 -8.41 4.79
CA TYR A 97 -11.52 -7.74 3.56
C TYR A 97 -10.45 -6.92 2.83
N TRP A 98 -9.38 -6.49 3.52
CA TRP A 98 -8.35 -5.59 2.98
C TRP A 98 -6.98 -6.25 2.76
N ILE A 99 -6.72 -7.40 3.39
CA ILE A 99 -5.50 -8.19 3.18
C ILE A 99 -5.87 -9.46 2.42
N PHE A 100 -5.38 -9.58 1.20
CA PHE A 100 -5.48 -10.83 0.47
C PHE A 100 -4.56 -11.90 1.07
N ASN A 101 -4.80 -13.17 0.73
CA ASN A 101 -3.96 -14.28 1.15
C ASN A 101 -2.53 -14.13 0.58
N VAL A 102 -1.63 -13.59 1.40
CA VAL A 102 -0.20 -13.47 1.10
C VAL A 102 0.50 -14.82 1.28
N THR A 103 1.62 -15.02 0.60
CA THR A 103 2.41 -16.23 0.76
C THR A 103 3.21 -16.21 2.07
N SER A 104 3.66 -17.38 2.52
CA SER A 104 4.55 -17.49 3.68
C SER A 104 5.86 -16.72 3.49
N MET A 105 6.34 -16.56 2.26
CA MET A 105 7.55 -15.78 1.98
C MET A 105 7.31 -14.29 2.22
N THR A 106 6.19 -13.75 1.73
CA THR A 106 5.77 -12.37 2.04
C THR A 106 5.63 -12.18 3.56
N TYR A 107 5.00 -13.14 4.25
CA TYR A 107 4.80 -13.07 5.69
C TYR A 107 6.13 -13.04 6.49
N LEU A 108 7.10 -13.89 6.11
CA LEU A 108 8.43 -13.87 6.70
C LEU A 108 9.16 -12.55 6.44
N GLY A 109 9.07 -12.02 5.21
CA GLY A 109 9.63 -10.72 4.85
C GLY A 109 9.05 -9.58 5.70
N TRP A 110 7.73 -9.59 5.92
CA TRP A 110 7.04 -8.63 6.78
C TRP A 110 7.59 -8.63 8.22
N HIS A 111 7.69 -9.80 8.84
CA HIS A 111 8.20 -9.92 10.21
C HIS A 111 9.68 -9.54 10.34
N ALA A 112 10.50 -9.93 9.37
CA ALA A 112 11.91 -9.53 9.33
C ALA A 112 12.08 -8.01 9.20
N ALA A 113 11.29 -7.37 8.32
CA ALA A 113 11.30 -5.92 8.14
C ALA A 113 10.83 -5.18 9.40
N ASN A 114 9.77 -5.67 10.06
CA ASN A 114 9.25 -5.09 11.30
C ASN A 114 10.24 -5.19 12.45
N LEU A 115 10.86 -6.36 12.64
CA LEU A 115 11.89 -6.55 13.66
C LEU A 115 13.06 -5.58 13.44
N HIS A 116 13.58 -5.52 12.21
CA HIS A 116 14.65 -4.59 11.85
C HIS A 116 14.24 -3.13 12.08
N GLY A 117 13.05 -2.73 11.63
CA GLY A 117 12.52 -1.38 11.79
C GLY A 117 12.39 -0.97 13.25
N SER A 118 11.82 -1.83 14.09
CA SER A 118 11.67 -1.61 15.52
C SER A 118 13.01 -1.44 16.23
N LEU A 119 13.96 -2.36 16.00
CA LEU A 119 15.30 -2.30 16.59
C LEU A 119 16.07 -1.06 16.13
N SER A 120 16.05 -0.78 14.82
CA SER A 120 16.72 0.38 14.23
C SER A 120 16.14 1.69 14.78
N TYR A 121 14.81 1.80 14.88
CA TYR A 121 14.15 2.96 15.46
C TYR A 121 14.52 3.14 16.93
N GLN A 122 14.39 2.10 17.75
CA GLN A 122 14.71 2.17 19.18
C GLN A 122 16.17 2.57 19.43
N LEU A 123 17.11 2.01 18.67
CA LEU A 123 18.53 2.34 18.79
C LEU A 123 18.81 3.80 18.37
N ARG A 124 18.32 4.21 17.19
CA ARG A 124 18.52 5.57 16.68
C ARG A 124 17.87 6.62 17.58
N HIS A 125 16.68 6.31 18.09
CA HIS A 125 15.97 7.15 19.05
C HIS A 125 16.78 7.28 20.35
N ARG A 126 17.25 6.18 20.95
CA ARG A 126 18.12 6.25 22.15
C ARG A 126 19.40 7.05 21.93
N LEU A 127 19.94 7.02 20.72
CA LEU A 127 21.15 7.76 20.35
C LEU A 127 20.88 9.21 19.91
N GLY A 128 19.64 9.71 19.97
CA GLY A 128 19.31 11.08 19.56
C GLY A 128 19.52 11.35 18.07
N ARG A 129 19.47 10.31 17.22
CA ARG A 129 19.82 10.41 15.79
C ARG A 129 18.70 10.94 14.91
N PHE A 130 17.54 11.23 15.47
CA PHE A 130 16.44 11.82 14.72
C PHE A 130 16.37 13.33 14.93
N PRO A 131 16.28 14.14 13.86
CA PRO A 131 16.25 15.60 13.96
C PRO A 131 15.15 16.13 14.87
N TRP A 132 14.00 15.46 14.95
CA TRP A 132 12.87 15.89 15.80
C TRP A 132 13.12 15.75 17.31
N GLN A 133 14.14 15.01 17.74
CA GLN A 133 14.46 14.85 19.16
C GLN A 133 15.11 16.08 19.77
N SER A 134 15.71 16.95 18.95
CA SER A 134 16.28 18.23 19.38
C SER A 134 15.34 19.41 19.15
N LEU A 135 14.20 19.21 18.48
CA LEU A 135 13.20 20.25 18.30
C LEU A 135 12.49 20.53 19.62
N ALA A 136 12.21 21.81 19.88
CA ALA A 136 11.35 22.18 21.01
C ALA A 136 10.00 21.49 20.85
N SER A 137 9.48 20.91 21.94
CA SER A 137 8.11 20.40 21.97
C SER A 137 7.18 21.61 21.83
N HIS A 138 6.42 21.67 20.73
CA HIS A 138 5.29 22.60 20.60
C HIS A 138 4.05 22.00 21.30
N ASP A 139 2.85 22.44 20.93
CA ASP A 139 1.55 22.15 21.59
C ASP A 139 1.21 20.66 21.81
N LEU A 140 1.96 19.74 21.21
CA LEU A 140 1.87 18.30 21.45
C LEU A 140 3.19 17.77 22.01
N PRO A 141 3.17 16.88 23.02
CA PRO A 141 4.38 16.28 23.53
C PRO A 141 5.04 15.43 22.44
N ASN A 142 6.34 15.63 22.21
CA ASN A 142 7.13 14.81 21.29
C ASN A 142 7.31 13.34 21.76
N ILE A 143 6.71 12.98 22.91
CA ILE A 143 6.74 11.65 23.52
C ILE A 143 5.34 11.36 24.11
N VAL A 144 4.69 10.29 23.64
CA VAL A 144 3.53 9.71 24.32
C VAL A 144 4.05 8.76 25.39
N LYS A 145 3.86 9.10 26.67
CA LYS A 145 4.19 8.17 27.76
C LYS A 145 3.21 6.98 27.69
N PRO A 146 3.67 5.74 27.88
CA PRO A 146 2.84 4.54 27.76
C PRO A 146 1.73 4.40 28.83
N ASP A 147 1.56 5.39 29.71
CA ASP A 147 0.68 5.34 30.87
C ASP A 147 -0.62 6.15 30.69
N LEU A 148 -0.98 6.48 29.44
CA LEU A 148 -2.25 7.12 29.04
C LEU A 148 -3.15 6.13 28.29
#